data_AF-A0A9D4N6N2-F1
#
_entry.id   AF-A0A9D4N6N2-F1
#
_cell.length_a   1.000
_cell.length_b   1.000
_cell.length_c   1.000
_cell.angle_alpha   90.00
_cell.angle_beta   90.00
_cell.angle_gamma   90.00
#
_symmetry.space_group_name_H-M   'P 1'
#
loop_
_entity.id
_entity.type
_entity.pdbx_description
1 polymer ?
#
loop_
_entity_poly.entity_id
_entity_poly.type
_entity_poly.pdbx_seq_one_letter_code
_entity_poly.pdbx_strand_id
1 'polypeptide(L)' 'MYGTDINTLLVYQKSQQGTGLGNNIWKKSGNQGNLWVQATVTLQPQTGGYKVL' A
#
# COMPACT_ATOMS: atom_id res chain seq x y z
N MET A 1 -8.21 -6.97 -7.68
CA MET A 1 -7.35 -6.83 -8.88
C MET A 1 -7.60 -8.04 -9.75
N TYR A 2 -8.17 -7.88 -10.95
CA TYR A 2 -8.55 -9.00 -11.82
C TYR A 2 -8.02 -8.78 -13.24
N GLY A 3 -7.50 -9.83 -13.88
CA GLY A 3 -6.94 -9.81 -15.24
C GLY A 3 -5.45 -10.16 -15.29
N THR A 4 -4.95 -10.60 -16.45
CA THR A 4 -3.53 -10.97 -16.66
C THR A 4 -2.61 -9.76 -16.70
N ASP A 5 -3.14 -8.61 -17.13
CA ASP A 5 -2.40 -7.35 -17.25
C ASP A 5 -2.57 -6.46 -16.01
N ILE A 6 -3.26 -6.95 -14.97
CA ILE A 6 -3.44 -6.20 -13.74
C ILE A 6 -2.11 -6.15 -12.99
N ASN A 7 -1.56 -4.94 -12.89
CA ASN A 7 -0.19 -4.70 -12.46
C ASN A 7 -0.01 -4.87 -10.93
N THR A 8 0.54 -3.88 -10.24
CA THR A 8 0.86 -3.94 -8.81
C THR A 8 0.14 -2.81 -8.09
N LEU A 9 -0.52 -3.15 -7.00
CA LEU A 9 -0.96 -2.19 -5.99
C LEU A 9 0.09 -2.11 -4.89
N LEU A 10 0.54 -0.89 -4.62
CA LEU A 10 1.49 -0.56 -3.57
C LEU A 10 0.78 0.37 -2.59
N VAL A 11 1.02 0.18 -1.30
CA VAL A 11 0.55 1.08 -0.25
C VAL A 11 1.77 1.56 0.51
N TYR A 12 1.91 2.88 0.58
CA TYR A 12 2.99 3.54 1.26
C TYR A 12 2.50 4.25 2.52
N GLN A 13 3.32 4.22 3.57
CA GLN A 13 3.18 5.07 4.72
C GLN A 13 4.23 6.17 4.67
N LYS A 14 3.77 7.40 4.54
CA LYS A 14 4.62 8.59 4.49
C LYS A 14 4.57 9.33 5.83
N SER A 15 5.72 9.50 6.46
CA SER A 15 5.87 10.45 7.57
C SER A 15 5.64 11.88 7.06
N GLN A 16 4.95 12.71 7.83
CA GLN A 16 4.70 14.12 7.50
C GLN A 16 5.99 14.92 7.28
N GLN A 17 7.07 14.53 7.95
CA GLN A 17 8.40 15.16 7.83
C GLN A 17 9.26 14.51 6.73
N GLY A 18 8.83 13.38 6.16
CA GLY A 18 9.58 12.63 5.16
C GLY A 18 9.38 13.14 3.74
N THR A 19 10.40 12.95 2.90
CA THR A 19 10.34 13.24 1.46
C THR A 19 9.88 12.01 0.66
N GLY A 20 9.44 12.19 -0.59
CA GLY A 20 9.01 11.09 -1.46
C GLY A 20 7.69 10.42 -1.06
N LEU A 21 7.52 9.14 -1.43
CA LEU A 21 6.33 8.32 -1.12
C LEU A 21 6.36 7.71 0.29
N GLY A 22 7.51 7.75 0.98
CA GLY A 22 7.68 7.08 2.27
C GLY A 22 7.94 5.57 2.13
N ASN A 23 7.63 4.83 3.19
CA ASN A 23 7.90 3.39 3.28
C ASN A 23 6.80 2.59 2.60
N ASN A 24 7.15 1.67 1.71
CA ASN A 24 6.21 0.69 1.21
C ASN A 24 5.83 -0.27 2.35
N ILE A 25 4.58 -0.23 2.79
CA ILE A 25 4.07 -1.06 3.89
C ILE A 25 3.26 -2.25 3.39
N TRP A 26 2.85 -2.25 2.13
CA TRP A 26 2.14 -3.37 1.53
C TRP A 26 2.23 -3.39 0.01
N LYS A 27 2.36 -4.59 -0.55
CA LYS A 27 2.42 -4.81 -1.99
C LYS A 27 1.56 -6.01 -2.37
N LYS A 28 0.81 -5.86 -3.46
CA LYS A 28 0.14 -6.97 -4.13
C LYS A 28 0.26 -6.82 -5.64
N SER A 29 0.66 -7.90 -6.30
CA SER A 29 0.85 -7.92 -7.75
C SER A 29 -0.02 -9.00 -8.39
N GLY A 30 -0.47 -8.74 -9.61
CA GLY A 30 -1.16 -9.71 -10.45
C GLY A 30 -2.61 -9.98 -10.06
N ASN A 31 -3.16 -10.98 -10.72
CA ASN A 31 -4.56 -11.38 -10.60
C ASN A 31 -4.90 -11.93 -9.21
N GLN A 32 -6.01 -11.46 -8.63
CA GLN A 32 -6.55 -11.87 -7.33
C GLN A 32 -7.90 -12.58 -7.47
N GLY A 33 -8.30 -12.89 -8.70
CA GLY A 33 -9.61 -13.42 -9.02
C GLY A 33 -10.67 -12.31 -9.13
N ASN A 34 -11.82 -12.68 -9.69
CA ASN A 34 -12.97 -11.79 -9.82
C ASN A 34 -13.79 -11.78 -8.52
N LEU A 35 -13.15 -11.35 -7.43
CA LEU A 35 -13.77 -11.19 -6.12
C LEU A 35 -13.18 -9.98 -5.38
N TRP A 36 -13.94 -9.49 -4.40
CA TRP A 36 -13.43 -8.52 -3.44
C TRP A 36 -12.57 -9.22 -2.39
N VAL A 37 -11.35 -8.73 -2.21
CA VAL A 37 -10.37 -9.28 -1.27
C VAL A 37 -10.01 -8.21 -0.25
N GLN A 38 -10.29 -8.47 1.02
CA GLN A 38 -9.89 -7.60 2.12
C GLN A 38 -8.42 -7.83 2.48
N ALA A 39 -7.68 -6.74 2.71
CA ALA A 39 -6.33 -6.77 3.26
C ALA A 39 -6.26 -5.85 4.48
N THR A 40 -5.48 -6.26 5.48
CA THR A 40 -5.19 -5.47 6.68
C THR A 40 -3.69 -5.25 6.76
N VAL A 41 -3.27 -4.02 7.03
CA VAL A 41 -1.87 -3.62 7.07
C VAL A 41 -1.60 -2.89 8.37
N THR A 42 -0.57 -3.31 9.09
CA THR A 42 -0.13 -2.64 10.31
C THR A 42 0.72 -1.43 9.95
N LEU A 43 0.36 -0.26 10.48
CA LEU A 43 1.12 0.96 10.32
C LEU A 43 2.34 0.98 11.24
N GLN A 44 3.45 1.46 10.73
CA GLN A 44 4.66 1.66 11.51
C GLN A 44 4.52 2.90 12.39
N PRO A 45 5.02 2.88 13.64
CA PRO A 45 5.11 4.08 14.47
C PRO A 45 5.86 5.20 13.72
N GLN A 46 5.33 6.42 13.78
CA GLN A 46 5.97 7.59 13.19
C GLN A 46 6.09 8.69 14.24
N THR A 47 7.19 9.43 14.22
CA THR A 47 7.36 10.65 15.01
C THR A 47 6.57 11.77 14.32
N GLY A 48 5.36 12.06 14.81
CA GLY A 48 4.46 13.05 14.24
C GLY A 48 3.38 12.45 13.32
N GLY A 49 2.73 13.29 12.52
CA GLY A 49 1.66 12.85 11.62
C GLY A 49 2.16 11.96 10.48
N TYR A 50 1.23 11.21 9.85
CA TYR A 50 1.52 10.40 8.67
C TYR A 50 0.39 10.49 7.63
N LYS A 51 0.68 10.07 6.41
CA LYS A 51 -0.29 9.86 5.32
C LYS A 51 -0.11 8.47 4.73
N VAL A 52 -1.20 7.87 4.28
CA VAL A 52 -1.18 6.63 3.51
C VAL A 52 -1.41 6.98 2.04
N LEU A 53 -0.55 6.47 1.17
CA LEU A 53 -0.53 6.75 -0.27
C LEU A 53 -0.63 5.45 -1.08
#